data_AF-A0A7C7ALW3-F1
#
_entry.id   AF-A0A7C7ALW3-F1
#
_cell.length_a   1.000
_cell.length_b   1.000
_cell.length_c   1.000
_cell.angle_alpha   90.00
_cell.angle_beta   90.00
_cell.angle_gamma   90.00
#
_symmetry.space_group_name_H-M   'P 1'
#
loop_
_entity.id
_entity.type
_entity.pdbx_description
1 polymer ?
#
loop_
_entity_poly.entity_id
_entity_poly.type
_entity_poly.pdbx_seq_one_letter_code
_entity_poly.pdbx_strand_id
1 'polypeptide(L)'
;MTITVNKQRIDTMATDVFTLKHSIYGNNDNVITIVDGFQTNENLTLLDIGEIIFIDKTKMPSENEMEYMLSARHTPQVYDKVKKARVAIAGLGGLGSNVALALARTGVGTLHLIDFDVVEPSNLNRQQYFISHLGKNKTDAMKNIISQVNPYVNVVTDNVKITQDNVSTVFEQDKIICEAFDNKESKAMLVTELLSDNTDKVLISASGMAGYESSNTIVTRKITDNFYLCGDGVTGAKIGRGLMAPRVQICAGHEANAILRIILGETEL
;
A
#
# COMPACT_ATOMS: atom_id res chain seq x y z
N MET A 1 35.99 14.80 -9.82
CA MET A 1 35.55 14.46 -8.44
C MET A 1 34.75 13.17 -8.48
N THR A 2 34.57 12.51 -7.34
CA THR A 2 33.74 11.30 -7.24
C THR A 2 32.37 11.68 -6.67
N ILE A 3 31.30 11.29 -7.36
CA ILE A 3 29.91 11.53 -6.94
C ILE A 3 29.11 10.23 -7.03
N THR A 4 28.09 10.08 -6.19
CA THR A 4 27.16 8.94 -6.26
C THR A 4 26.04 9.27 -7.24
N VAL A 5 25.95 8.52 -8.35
CA VAL A 5 24.84 8.58 -9.31
C VAL A 5 24.16 7.23 -9.39
N ASN A 6 22.84 7.20 -9.21
CA ASN A 6 22.04 5.95 -9.24
C ASN A 6 22.66 4.85 -8.35
N LYS A 7 23.02 5.15 -7.08
CA LYS A 7 23.73 4.26 -6.13
C LYS A 7 25.16 3.85 -6.51
N GLN A 8 25.70 4.32 -7.63
CA GLN A 8 27.05 3.97 -8.08
C GLN A 8 27.98 5.17 -7.93
N ARG A 9 29.16 4.94 -7.35
CA ARG A 9 30.21 5.96 -7.34
C ARG A 9 30.80 6.07 -8.73
N ILE A 10 30.75 7.26 -9.30
CA ILE A 10 31.34 7.59 -10.59
C ILE A 10 32.33 8.72 -10.45
N ASP A 11 33.44 8.61 -11.17
CA ASP A 11 34.38 9.72 -11.34
C ASP A 11 33.95 10.57 -12.53
N THR A 12 33.81 11.87 -12.31
CA THR A 12 33.34 12.81 -13.32
C THR A 12 34.13 14.12 -13.31
N MET A 13 34.23 14.72 -14.50
CA MET A 13 34.75 16.06 -14.73
C MET A 13 33.63 17.11 -14.79
N ALA A 14 32.35 16.70 -14.77
CA ALA A 14 31.23 17.62 -14.72
C ALA A 14 31.26 18.44 -13.42
N THR A 15 30.84 19.70 -13.48
CA THR A 15 30.75 20.61 -12.33
C THR A 15 29.31 20.86 -11.88
N ASP A 16 28.35 20.55 -12.74
CA ASP A 16 26.92 20.78 -12.55
C ASP A 16 26.08 19.59 -13.01
N VAL A 17 24.83 19.54 -12.52
CA VAL A 17 23.88 18.45 -12.74
C VAL A 17 23.55 18.27 -14.23
N PHE A 18 23.41 19.34 -14.99
CA PHE A 18 23.04 19.25 -16.41
C PHE A 18 24.17 18.67 -17.25
N THR A 19 25.40 19.14 -17.03
CA THR A 19 26.59 18.58 -17.70
C THR A 19 26.76 17.10 -17.35
N LEU A 20 26.54 16.73 -16.08
CA LEU A 20 26.59 15.33 -15.65
C LEU A 20 25.51 14.49 -16.33
N LYS A 21 24.26 14.97 -16.33
CA LYS A 21 23.13 14.30 -17.01
C LYS A 21 23.42 14.09 -18.49
N HIS A 22 23.92 15.12 -19.16
CA HIS A 22 24.28 15.06 -20.58
C HIS A 22 25.41 14.06 -20.84
N SER A 23 26.40 13.94 -19.94
CA SER A 23 27.48 12.96 -20.10
C SER A 23 27.01 11.50 -20.03
N ILE A 24 25.90 11.23 -19.33
CA ILE A 24 25.36 9.87 -19.14
C ILE A 24 24.25 9.56 -20.15
N TYR A 25 23.34 10.51 -20.38
CA TYR A 25 22.13 10.32 -21.18
C TYR A 25 22.09 11.14 -22.47
N GLY A 26 23.15 11.90 -22.80
CA GLY A 26 23.20 12.76 -23.98
C GLY A 26 22.14 13.85 -23.95
N ASN A 27 21.52 14.12 -25.10
CA ASN A 27 20.43 15.09 -25.25
C ASN A 27 19.04 14.53 -24.86
N ASN A 28 18.98 13.49 -24.02
CA ASN A 28 17.71 12.94 -23.59
C ASN A 28 17.08 13.83 -22.50
N ASP A 29 16.11 14.66 -22.90
CA ASP A 29 15.35 15.53 -21.98
C ASP A 29 14.27 14.76 -21.18
N ASN A 30 14.04 13.48 -21.50
CA ASN A 30 13.08 12.63 -20.78
C ASN A 30 13.66 11.99 -19.52
N VAL A 31 14.56 12.68 -18.81
CA VAL A 31 15.21 12.17 -17.60
C VAL A 31 14.75 12.99 -16.39
N ILE A 32 14.13 12.33 -15.41
CA ILE A 32 13.84 12.90 -14.09
C ILE A 32 15.17 13.01 -13.35
N THR A 33 15.39 14.15 -12.70
CA THR A 33 16.55 14.38 -11.85
C THR A 33 16.10 14.52 -10.40
N ILE A 34 16.65 13.67 -9.53
CA ILE A 34 16.45 13.71 -8.09
C ILE A 34 17.81 14.00 -7.46
N VAL A 35 17.88 15.06 -6.66
CA VAL A 35 19.08 15.47 -5.93
C VAL A 35 18.77 15.36 -4.45
N ASP A 36 19.54 14.54 -3.73
CA ASP A 36 19.37 14.31 -2.28
C ASP A 36 17.92 14.04 -1.85
N GLY A 37 17.20 13.26 -2.66
CA GLY A 37 15.81 12.88 -2.41
C GLY A 37 14.75 13.89 -2.87
N PHE A 38 15.12 15.00 -3.50
CA PHE A 38 14.17 15.98 -4.05
C PHE A 38 14.20 16.01 -5.58
N GLN A 39 13.04 15.84 -6.22
CA GLN A 39 12.94 15.98 -7.68
C GLN A 39 13.05 17.45 -8.07
N THR A 40 14.06 17.80 -8.88
CA THR A 40 14.30 19.18 -9.34
C THR A 40 14.57 19.23 -10.84
N ASN A 41 14.27 20.38 -11.45
CA ASN A 41 14.67 20.70 -12.82
C ASN A 41 15.76 21.78 -12.85
N GLU A 42 16.28 22.19 -11.70
CA GLU A 42 17.32 23.22 -11.59
C GLU A 42 18.70 22.65 -11.93
N ASN A 43 19.57 23.49 -12.49
CA ASN A 43 20.97 23.12 -12.69
C ASN A 43 21.78 23.48 -11.43
N LEU A 44 21.97 22.49 -10.56
CA LEU A 44 22.70 22.65 -9.31
C LEU A 44 24.20 22.36 -9.50
N THR A 45 25.03 22.97 -8.66
CA THR A 45 26.47 22.66 -8.62
C THR A 45 26.69 21.37 -7.84
N LEU A 46 27.61 20.53 -8.30
CA LEU A 46 27.84 19.21 -7.70
C LEU A 46 28.67 19.22 -6.40
N LEU A 47 29.21 20.38 -6.00
CA LEU A 47 30.13 20.52 -4.85
C LEU A 47 29.49 20.11 -3.51
N ASP A 48 28.19 20.33 -3.34
CA ASP A 48 27.46 20.08 -2.08
C ASP A 48 26.41 18.98 -2.19
N ILE A 49 26.39 18.24 -3.31
CA ILE A 49 25.39 17.20 -3.56
C ILE A 49 25.90 15.85 -3.05
N GLY A 50 25.12 15.20 -2.17
CA GLY A 50 25.45 13.87 -1.65
C GLY A 50 25.20 12.76 -2.68
N GLU A 51 24.01 12.76 -3.28
CA GLU A 51 23.56 11.77 -4.25
C GLU A 51 22.68 12.38 -5.35
N ILE A 52 22.86 11.89 -6.58
CA ILE A 52 22.01 12.21 -7.73
C ILE A 52 21.40 10.94 -8.28
N ILE A 53 20.14 11.04 -8.70
CA ILE A 53 19.47 9.96 -9.42
C ILE A 53 18.85 10.52 -10.69
N PHE A 54 19.20 9.87 -11.79
CA PHE A 54 18.66 10.10 -13.12
C PHE A 54 17.78 8.92 -13.51
N ILE A 55 16.53 9.22 -13.89
CA ILE A 55 15.54 8.19 -14.24
C ILE A 55 14.91 8.54 -15.58
N ASP A 56 15.06 7.64 -16.55
CA ASP A 56 14.43 7.78 -17.87
C ASP A 56 12.91 7.53 -17.76
N LYS A 57 12.11 8.55 -18.10
CA LYS A 57 10.64 8.53 -18.05
C LYS A 57 10.02 7.48 -18.98
N THR A 58 10.76 7.01 -19.98
CA THR A 58 10.24 6.15 -21.04
C THR A 58 10.50 4.66 -20.80
N LYS A 59 11.27 4.33 -19.77
CA LYS A 59 11.64 2.96 -19.42
C LYS A 59 11.05 2.59 -18.07
N MET A 60 10.78 1.30 -17.87
CA MET A 60 10.47 0.80 -16.53
C MET A 60 11.72 0.99 -15.66
N PRO A 61 11.67 1.76 -14.58
CA PRO A 61 12.80 1.89 -13.67
C PRO A 61 13.14 0.51 -13.11
N SER A 62 14.43 0.25 -12.90
CA SER A 62 14.88 -0.89 -12.11
C SER A 62 14.33 -0.83 -10.68
N GLU A 63 14.45 -1.93 -9.92
CA GLU A 63 14.04 -1.98 -8.52
C GLU A 63 14.67 -0.82 -7.74
N ASN A 64 15.99 -0.67 -7.83
CA ASN A 64 16.71 0.40 -7.15
C ASN A 64 16.22 1.80 -7.53
N GLU A 65 15.95 2.07 -8.82
CA GLU A 65 15.45 3.37 -9.27
C GLU A 65 14.03 3.64 -8.77
N MET A 66 13.14 2.64 -8.81
CA MET A 66 11.77 2.75 -8.29
C MET A 66 11.76 2.95 -6.77
N GLU A 67 12.57 2.20 -6.04
CA GLU A 67 12.74 2.35 -4.59
C GLU A 67 13.16 3.77 -4.23
N TYR A 68 14.08 4.35 -5.01
CA TYR A 68 14.48 5.73 -4.81
C TYR A 68 13.41 6.74 -5.16
N MET A 69 12.66 6.54 -6.24
CA MET A 69 11.51 7.41 -6.52
C MET A 69 10.53 7.40 -5.36
N LEU A 70 10.27 6.23 -4.79
CA LEU A 70 9.43 6.09 -3.61
C LEU A 70 10.08 6.74 -2.40
N SER A 71 11.38 6.55 -2.14
CA SER A 71 12.12 7.16 -1.02
C SER A 71 12.41 8.66 -1.18
N ALA A 72 12.28 9.21 -2.38
CA ALA A 72 12.40 10.65 -2.66
C ALA A 72 11.04 11.34 -2.50
N ARG A 73 9.96 10.65 -2.89
CA ARG A 73 8.58 11.13 -2.71
C ARG A 73 8.05 10.91 -1.30
N HIS A 74 8.50 9.86 -0.63
CA HIS A 74 8.25 9.56 0.77
C HIS A 74 9.47 10.01 1.57
N THR A 75 9.30 10.61 2.75
CA THR A 75 10.43 11.01 3.59
C THR A 75 11.43 9.83 3.77
N PRO A 76 12.76 9.98 3.58
CA PRO A 76 13.69 8.85 3.48
C PRO A 76 13.60 7.80 4.60
N GLN A 77 13.38 8.22 5.85
CA GLN A 77 13.24 7.32 7.01
C GLN A 77 11.88 6.60 7.07
N VAL A 78 10.85 7.13 6.40
CA VAL A 78 9.51 6.52 6.28
C VAL A 78 9.58 5.31 5.36
N TYR A 79 10.30 5.43 4.25
CA TYR A 79 10.37 4.37 3.24
C TYR A 79 11.00 3.08 3.76
N ASP A 80 12.11 3.17 4.51
CA ASP A 80 12.81 2.00 5.05
C ASP A 80 11.96 1.15 6.01
N LYS A 81 11.14 1.81 6.85
CA LYS A 81 10.20 1.10 7.75
C LYS A 81 9.10 0.41 6.94
N VAL A 82 8.54 1.12 5.96
CA VAL A 82 7.47 0.61 5.08
C VAL A 82 7.94 -0.58 4.26
N LYS A 83 9.13 -0.51 3.67
CA LYS A 83 9.72 -1.60 2.88
C LYS A 83 9.99 -2.86 3.70
N LYS A 84 10.25 -2.72 5.01
CA LYS A 84 10.45 -3.87 5.91
C LYS A 84 9.13 -4.44 6.45
N ALA A 85 8.02 -3.73 6.28
CA ALA A 85 6.73 -4.13 6.82
C ALA A 85 6.10 -5.28 6.05
N ARG A 86 5.36 -6.10 6.80
CA ARG A 86 4.48 -7.15 6.30
C ARG A 86 3.06 -6.88 6.81
N VAL A 87 2.10 -6.84 5.88
CA VAL A 87 0.69 -6.57 6.18
C VAL A 87 -0.18 -7.66 5.58
N ALA A 88 -1.05 -8.25 6.40
CA ALA A 88 -2.08 -9.16 5.91
C ALA A 88 -3.39 -8.42 5.63
N ILE A 89 -4.10 -8.85 4.60
CA ILE A 89 -5.39 -8.31 4.20
C ILE A 89 -6.36 -9.48 4.07
N ALA A 90 -7.26 -9.58 5.04
CA ALA A 90 -8.25 -10.64 5.16
C ALA A 90 -9.56 -10.19 4.51
N GLY A 91 -9.82 -10.69 3.31
CA GLY A 91 -10.92 -10.26 2.44
C GLY A 91 -10.43 -9.22 1.43
N LEU A 92 -10.65 -9.49 0.14
CA LEU A 92 -10.24 -8.68 -1.01
C LEU A 92 -11.47 -8.14 -1.75
N GLY A 93 -12.50 -7.79 -0.98
CA GLY A 93 -13.71 -7.12 -1.46
C GLY A 93 -13.50 -5.61 -1.66
N GLY A 94 -14.54 -4.82 -1.39
CA GLY A 94 -14.51 -3.36 -1.59
C GLY A 94 -13.42 -2.67 -0.76
N LEU A 95 -13.24 -3.04 0.50
CA LEU A 95 -12.23 -2.45 1.36
C LEU A 95 -10.84 -3.01 1.03
N GLY A 96 -10.64 -4.32 1.21
CA GLY A 96 -9.31 -4.93 1.12
C GLY A 96 -8.64 -4.79 -0.25
N SER A 97 -9.39 -4.80 -1.37
CA SER A 97 -8.78 -4.55 -2.69
C SER A 97 -8.24 -3.12 -2.83
N ASN A 98 -8.92 -2.13 -2.24
CA ASN A 98 -8.46 -0.75 -2.20
C ASN A 98 -7.27 -0.58 -1.25
N VAL A 99 -7.32 -1.20 -0.06
CA VAL A 99 -6.21 -1.19 0.92
C VAL A 99 -4.96 -1.82 0.30
N ALA A 100 -5.08 -2.99 -0.33
CA ALA A 100 -3.95 -3.70 -0.94
C ALA A 100 -3.25 -2.83 -2.00
N LEU A 101 -4.03 -2.20 -2.86
CA LEU A 101 -3.50 -1.34 -3.91
C LEU A 101 -2.87 -0.06 -3.36
N ALA A 102 -3.47 0.55 -2.34
CA ALA A 102 -2.92 1.73 -1.66
C ALA A 102 -1.56 1.39 -1.03
N LEU A 103 -1.48 0.32 -0.24
CA LEU A 103 -0.25 -0.10 0.43
C LEU A 103 0.85 -0.52 -0.57
N ALA A 104 0.49 -1.16 -1.69
CA ALA A 104 1.43 -1.48 -2.75
C ALA A 104 2.05 -0.21 -3.38
N ARG A 105 1.26 0.86 -3.56
CA ARG A 105 1.74 2.17 -4.04
C ARG A 105 2.61 2.88 -3.01
N THR A 106 2.31 2.70 -1.72
CA THR A 106 3.15 3.21 -0.63
C THR A 106 4.50 2.48 -0.56
N GLY A 107 4.57 1.26 -1.08
CA GLY A 107 5.79 0.46 -1.14
C GLY A 107 5.97 -0.46 0.06
N VAL A 108 4.86 -0.93 0.67
CA VAL A 108 4.91 -1.98 1.71
C VAL A 108 5.66 -3.19 1.16
N GLY A 109 6.63 -3.69 1.91
CA GLY A 109 7.53 -4.76 1.44
C GLY A 109 6.81 -6.06 1.12
N THR A 110 5.93 -6.51 2.01
CA THR A 110 5.16 -7.74 1.82
C THR A 110 3.68 -7.53 2.08
N LEU A 111 2.86 -7.94 1.12
CA LEU A 111 1.41 -8.04 1.26
C LEU A 111 0.99 -9.51 1.27
N HIS A 112 0.34 -9.92 2.35
CA HIS A 112 -0.29 -11.23 2.47
C HIS A 112 -1.78 -11.09 2.18
N LEU A 113 -2.24 -11.62 1.05
CA LEU A 113 -3.61 -11.45 0.56
C LEU A 113 -4.42 -12.73 0.79
N ILE A 114 -5.51 -12.64 1.54
CA ILE A 114 -6.37 -13.79 1.85
C ILE A 114 -7.79 -13.54 1.37
N ASP A 115 -8.29 -14.39 0.47
CA ASP A 115 -9.68 -14.41 0.04
C ASP A 115 -9.99 -15.75 -0.66
N PHE A 116 -11.20 -16.28 -0.50
CA PHE A 116 -11.62 -17.55 -1.12
C PHE A 116 -12.55 -17.37 -2.32
N ASP A 117 -13.02 -16.14 -2.58
CA ASP A 117 -13.95 -15.86 -3.66
C ASP A 117 -13.24 -15.67 -5.01
N VAL A 118 -14.05 -15.70 -6.06
CA VAL A 118 -13.70 -15.27 -7.41
C VAL A 118 -14.25 -13.87 -7.72
N VAL A 119 -13.70 -13.22 -8.75
CA VAL A 119 -14.16 -11.91 -9.21
C VAL A 119 -15.46 -12.07 -10.02
N GLU A 120 -16.51 -11.37 -9.59
CA GLU A 120 -17.82 -11.37 -10.22
C GLU A 120 -18.20 -10.00 -10.83
N PRO A 121 -19.15 -9.93 -11.79
CA PRO A 121 -19.59 -8.65 -12.37
C PRO A 121 -20.10 -7.64 -11.32
N SER A 122 -20.77 -8.13 -10.28
CA SER A 122 -21.30 -7.32 -9.16
C SER A 122 -20.21 -6.65 -8.32
N ASN A 123 -18.95 -7.05 -8.48
CA ASN A 123 -17.80 -6.56 -7.73
C ASN A 123 -17.19 -5.30 -8.38
N LEU A 124 -17.28 -5.19 -9.70
CA LEU A 124 -16.61 -4.15 -10.50
C LEU A 124 -17.05 -2.72 -10.15
N ASN A 125 -18.20 -2.57 -9.51
CA ASN A 125 -18.73 -1.26 -9.14
C ASN A 125 -17.98 -0.58 -7.97
N ARG A 126 -17.12 -1.30 -7.24
CA ARG A 126 -16.45 -0.78 -6.03
C ARG A 126 -15.12 -1.46 -5.65
N GLN A 127 -14.74 -2.52 -6.35
CA GLN A 127 -13.51 -3.29 -6.10
C GLN A 127 -12.50 -2.97 -7.20
N GLN A 128 -11.20 -3.11 -6.93
CA GLN A 128 -10.13 -2.72 -7.87
C GLN A 128 -9.93 -3.68 -9.07
N TYR A 129 -10.86 -4.61 -9.30
CA TYR A 129 -10.77 -5.58 -10.39
C TYR A 129 -11.20 -4.99 -11.74
N PHE A 130 -10.63 -5.53 -12.81
CA PHE A 130 -10.99 -5.19 -14.19
C PHE A 130 -11.86 -6.29 -14.81
N ILE A 131 -12.50 -5.98 -15.94
CA ILE A 131 -13.32 -6.95 -16.71
C ILE A 131 -12.49 -8.20 -17.07
N SER A 132 -11.20 -8.04 -17.38
CA SER A 132 -10.26 -9.13 -17.67
C SER A 132 -9.99 -10.10 -16.50
N HIS A 133 -10.47 -9.77 -15.30
CA HIS A 133 -10.30 -10.59 -14.10
C HIS A 133 -11.53 -11.41 -13.73
N LEU A 134 -12.67 -11.23 -14.43
CA LEU A 134 -13.88 -12.00 -14.17
C LEU A 134 -13.60 -13.51 -14.19
N GLY A 135 -14.10 -14.21 -13.17
CA GLY A 135 -13.93 -15.65 -12.99
C GLY A 135 -12.58 -16.10 -12.41
N LYS A 136 -11.63 -15.18 -12.20
CA LYS A 136 -10.37 -15.50 -11.50
C LYS A 136 -10.56 -15.41 -9.99
N ASN A 137 -9.77 -16.17 -9.24
CA ASN A 137 -9.63 -15.97 -7.80
C ASN A 137 -9.26 -14.52 -7.49
N LYS A 138 -9.88 -13.94 -6.47
CA LYS A 138 -9.61 -12.56 -6.05
C LYS A 138 -8.15 -12.35 -5.66
N THR A 139 -7.54 -13.34 -4.99
CA THR A 139 -6.11 -13.34 -4.63
C THR A 139 -5.21 -13.24 -5.86
N ASP A 140 -5.43 -14.08 -6.87
CA ASP A 140 -4.65 -14.10 -8.11
C ASP A 140 -4.84 -12.81 -8.93
N ALA A 141 -6.10 -12.34 -9.03
CA ALA A 141 -6.41 -11.09 -9.71
C ALA A 141 -5.75 -9.89 -9.02
N MET A 142 -5.77 -9.83 -7.69
CA MET A 142 -5.14 -8.74 -6.94
C MET A 142 -3.62 -8.78 -7.03
N LYS A 143 -3.01 -9.97 -6.94
CA LYS A 143 -1.58 -10.16 -7.18
C LYS A 143 -1.17 -9.67 -8.58
N ASN A 144 -1.97 -9.98 -9.60
CA ASN A 144 -1.74 -9.49 -10.95
C ASN A 144 -1.84 -7.95 -11.04
N ILE A 145 -2.84 -7.32 -10.42
CA ILE A 145 -2.98 -5.86 -10.39
C ILE A 145 -1.78 -5.21 -9.69
N ILE A 146 -1.40 -5.72 -8.52
CA ILE A 146 -0.26 -5.19 -7.76
C ILE A 146 1.03 -5.28 -8.58
N SER A 147 1.27 -6.39 -9.28
CA SER A 147 2.46 -6.56 -10.11
C SER A 147 2.58 -5.52 -11.25
N GLN A 148 1.45 -4.99 -11.73
CA GLN A 148 1.40 -3.94 -12.75
C GLN A 148 1.61 -2.53 -12.16
N VAL A 149 1.39 -2.37 -10.86
CA VAL A 149 1.54 -1.09 -10.16
C VAL A 149 2.90 -0.95 -9.49
N ASN A 150 3.33 -2.00 -8.79
CA ASN A 150 4.62 -2.08 -8.13
C ASN A 150 5.09 -3.54 -8.10
N PRO A 151 5.93 -3.97 -9.06
CA PRO A 151 6.40 -5.35 -9.14
C PRO A 151 7.38 -5.76 -8.03
N TYR A 152 7.84 -4.81 -7.21
CA TYR A 152 8.81 -5.04 -6.12
C TYR A 152 8.14 -5.34 -4.78
N VAL A 153 6.81 -5.29 -4.72
CA VAL A 153 6.06 -5.76 -3.55
C VAL A 153 6.03 -7.28 -3.58
N ASN A 154 6.50 -7.91 -2.50
CA ASN A 154 6.37 -9.34 -2.32
C ASN A 154 4.90 -9.68 -1.99
N VAL A 155 4.21 -10.34 -2.92
CA VAL A 155 2.80 -10.73 -2.74
C VAL A 155 2.68 -12.23 -2.45
N VAL A 156 2.28 -12.53 -1.23
CA VAL A 156 1.90 -13.87 -0.75
C VAL A 156 0.38 -13.97 -0.77
N THR A 157 -0.15 -15.14 -1.14
CA THR A 157 -1.60 -15.32 -1.32
C THR A 157 -2.06 -16.63 -0.73
N ASP A 158 -3.13 -16.59 0.05
CA ASP A 158 -3.87 -17.76 0.51
C ASP A 158 -5.30 -17.71 -0.03
N ASN A 159 -5.65 -18.62 -0.95
CA ASN A 159 -7.01 -18.75 -1.46
C ASN A 159 -7.86 -19.64 -0.53
N VAL A 160 -8.11 -19.15 0.69
CA VAL A 160 -8.80 -19.91 1.73
C VAL A 160 -9.81 -19.04 2.47
N LYS A 161 -10.87 -19.68 2.98
CA LYS A 161 -11.79 -19.03 3.91
C LYS A 161 -11.19 -19.12 5.31
N ILE A 162 -11.09 -17.99 6.01
CA ILE A 162 -10.64 -18.00 7.40
C ILE A 162 -11.71 -18.63 8.29
N THR A 163 -11.28 -19.55 9.14
CA THR A 163 -12.06 -20.24 10.16
C THR A 163 -11.28 -20.24 11.46
N GLN A 164 -11.93 -20.62 12.56
CA GLN A 164 -11.26 -20.77 13.86
C GLN A 164 -10.11 -21.80 13.80
N ASP A 165 -10.24 -22.82 12.96
CA ASP A 165 -9.24 -23.89 12.84
C ASP A 165 -7.96 -23.46 12.13
N ASN A 166 -8.04 -22.48 11.22
CA ASN A 166 -6.89 -22.08 10.39
C ASN A 166 -6.33 -20.68 10.67
N VAL A 167 -7.05 -19.84 11.43
CA VAL A 167 -6.68 -18.44 11.69
C VAL A 167 -5.26 -18.31 12.28
N SER A 168 -4.92 -19.15 13.25
CA SER A 168 -3.59 -19.10 13.89
C SER A 168 -2.46 -19.39 12.90
N THR A 169 -2.63 -20.42 12.06
CA THR A 169 -1.63 -20.83 11.06
C THR A 169 -1.53 -19.82 9.92
N VAL A 170 -2.66 -19.34 9.39
CA VAL A 170 -2.67 -18.40 8.26
C VAL A 170 -2.01 -17.08 8.62
N PHE A 171 -2.28 -16.55 9.82
CA PHE A 171 -1.74 -15.26 10.26
C PHE A 171 -0.46 -15.37 11.10
N GLU A 172 0.20 -16.52 11.15
CA GLU A 172 1.35 -16.78 12.04
C GLU A 172 2.42 -15.68 11.93
N GLN A 173 2.78 -15.31 10.70
CA GLN A 173 3.84 -14.33 10.40
C GLN A 173 3.34 -12.87 10.35
N ASP A 174 2.05 -12.65 10.53
CA ASP A 174 1.42 -11.36 10.31
C ASP A 174 1.20 -10.62 11.64
N LYS A 175 1.86 -9.47 11.77
CA LYS A 175 1.70 -8.58 12.94
C LYS A 175 0.68 -7.48 12.71
N ILE A 176 0.52 -7.02 11.47
CA ILE A 176 -0.45 -5.98 11.11
C ILE A 176 -1.47 -6.61 10.15
N ILE A 177 -2.73 -6.62 10.56
CA ILE A 177 -3.79 -7.35 9.88
C ILE A 177 -4.94 -6.38 9.59
N CYS A 178 -5.32 -6.28 8.33
CA CYS A 178 -6.50 -5.55 7.87
C CYS A 178 -7.65 -6.53 7.68
N GLU A 179 -8.68 -6.42 8.49
CA GLU A 179 -9.94 -7.16 8.37
C GLU A 179 -10.89 -6.43 7.42
N ALA A 180 -11.28 -7.09 6.33
CA ALA A 180 -12.13 -6.55 5.28
C ALA A 180 -13.24 -7.54 4.84
N PHE A 181 -13.71 -8.39 5.74
CA PHE A 181 -14.85 -9.28 5.56
C PHE A 181 -16.18 -8.51 5.50
N ASP A 182 -17.19 -9.17 4.94
CA ASP A 182 -18.51 -8.61 4.64
C ASP A 182 -19.57 -8.88 5.72
N ASN A 183 -19.38 -9.94 6.53
CA ASN A 183 -20.35 -10.41 7.51
C ASN A 183 -19.81 -10.27 8.95
N LYS A 184 -20.71 -9.91 9.87
CA LYS A 184 -20.35 -9.54 11.26
C LYS A 184 -19.76 -10.71 12.03
N GLU A 185 -20.22 -11.91 11.76
CA GLU A 185 -19.81 -13.15 12.43
C GLU A 185 -18.33 -13.44 12.18
N SER A 186 -17.89 -13.34 10.92
CA SER A 186 -16.47 -13.53 10.57
C SER A 186 -15.58 -12.43 11.14
N LYS A 187 -16.08 -11.18 11.21
CA LYS A 187 -15.35 -10.08 11.88
C LYS A 187 -15.15 -10.37 13.35
N ALA A 188 -16.23 -10.72 14.05
CA ALA A 188 -16.19 -11.00 15.48
C ALA A 188 -15.28 -12.20 15.80
N MET A 189 -15.33 -13.25 14.98
CA MET A 189 -14.42 -14.38 15.09
C MET A 189 -12.96 -13.93 14.93
N LEU A 190 -12.62 -13.19 13.87
CA LEU A 190 -11.24 -12.75 13.64
C LEU A 190 -10.71 -11.86 14.77
N VAL A 191 -11.55 -10.93 15.27
CA VAL A 191 -11.22 -10.11 16.44
C VAL A 191 -10.93 -10.98 17.66
N THR A 192 -11.80 -11.96 17.94
CA THR A 192 -11.68 -12.83 19.13
C THR A 192 -10.43 -13.70 19.07
N GLU A 193 -10.14 -14.30 17.91
CA GLU A 193 -9.02 -15.24 17.74
C GLU A 193 -7.66 -14.51 17.69
N LEU A 194 -7.59 -13.32 17.10
CA LEU A 194 -6.32 -12.58 16.96
C LEU A 194 -5.99 -11.67 18.14
N LEU A 195 -7.00 -11.13 18.84
CA LEU A 195 -6.83 -10.17 19.93
C LEU A 195 -6.97 -10.80 21.32
N SER A 196 -6.36 -11.97 21.50
CA SER A 196 -6.22 -12.61 22.81
C SER A 196 -5.19 -11.89 23.70
N ASP A 197 -5.23 -12.17 25.00
CA ASP A 197 -4.30 -11.57 25.98
C ASP A 197 -2.84 -11.82 25.58
N ASN A 198 -2.02 -10.75 25.57
CA ASN A 198 -0.59 -10.75 25.22
C ASN A 198 -0.23 -10.98 23.75
N THR A 199 -1.18 -10.83 22.81
CA THR A 199 -0.85 -10.80 21.38
C THR A 199 -0.01 -9.56 21.01
N ASP A 200 0.92 -9.70 20.07
CA ASP A 200 1.63 -8.58 19.43
C ASP A 200 0.99 -8.16 18.10
N LYS A 201 -0.15 -8.79 17.75
CA LYS A 201 -0.89 -8.50 16.52
C LYS A 201 -1.74 -7.25 16.69
N VAL A 202 -1.72 -6.39 15.67
CA VAL A 202 -2.55 -5.20 15.54
C VAL A 202 -3.58 -5.45 14.44
N LEU A 203 -4.84 -5.24 14.78
CA LEU A 203 -5.97 -5.43 13.88
C LEU A 203 -6.58 -4.07 13.49
N ILE A 204 -6.80 -3.89 12.20
CA ILE A 204 -7.52 -2.75 11.64
C ILE A 204 -8.77 -3.31 10.97
N SER A 205 -9.94 -2.79 11.34
CA SER A 205 -11.23 -3.20 10.80
C SER A 205 -12.02 -1.98 10.34
N ALA A 206 -13.11 -2.21 9.62
CA ALA A 206 -14.06 -1.18 9.28
C ALA A 206 -15.53 -1.54 9.54
N SER A 207 -16.31 -0.50 9.85
CA SER A 207 -17.76 -0.57 10.05
C SER A 207 -18.43 0.76 9.68
N GLY A 208 -19.49 0.70 8.86
CA GLY A 208 -20.31 1.86 8.51
C GLY A 208 -19.70 2.74 7.41
N MET A 209 -19.97 2.38 6.16
CA MET A 209 -19.50 3.09 4.95
C MET A 209 -20.45 2.97 3.76
N ALA A 210 -21.62 2.35 3.92
CA ALA A 210 -22.59 2.20 2.84
C ALA A 210 -23.34 3.50 2.59
N GLY A 211 -23.94 3.65 1.41
CA GLY A 211 -24.67 4.85 1.02
C GLY A 211 -23.79 5.98 0.51
N TYR A 212 -24.33 7.19 0.55
CA TYR A 212 -23.79 8.41 -0.04
C TYR A 212 -23.74 9.57 0.97
N GLU A 213 -23.86 9.25 2.26
CA GLU A 213 -23.72 10.19 3.36
C GLU A 213 -22.33 10.87 3.34
N SER A 214 -22.20 12.03 3.99
CA SER A 214 -20.97 12.82 3.99
C SER A 214 -19.74 11.97 4.34
N SER A 215 -18.69 12.08 3.53
CA SER A 215 -17.41 11.40 3.75
C SER A 215 -16.75 11.77 5.06
N ASN A 216 -17.01 12.98 5.57
CA ASN A 216 -16.41 13.48 6.81
C ASN A 216 -16.92 12.75 8.07
N THR A 217 -17.93 11.88 7.92
CA THR A 217 -18.40 10.98 8.98
C THR A 217 -17.54 9.73 9.12
N ILE A 218 -16.74 9.39 8.11
CA ILE A 218 -15.77 8.31 8.15
C ILE A 218 -14.57 8.79 8.96
N VAL A 219 -14.29 8.12 10.06
CA VAL A 219 -13.15 8.43 10.93
C VAL A 219 -12.45 7.14 11.34
N THR A 220 -11.18 7.24 11.71
CA THR A 220 -10.45 6.15 12.38
C THR A 220 -10.61 6.32 13.88
N ARG A 221 -10.89 5.23 14.60
CA ARG A 221 -10.99 5.19 16.07
C ARG A 221 -10.08 4.09 16.61
N LYS A 222 -9.39 4.37 17.71
CA LYS A 222 -8.56 3.42 18.44
C LYS A 222 -9.45 2.84 19.52
N ILE A 223 -9.76 1.55 19.40
CA ILE A 223 -10.66 0.84 20.31
C ILE A 223 -9.88 0.28 21.50
N THR A 224 -8.71 -0.30 21.22
CA THR A 224 -7.69 -0.73 22.18
C THR A 224 -6.30 -0.40 21.62
N ASP A 225 -5.24 -0.71 22.35
CA ASP A 225 -3.86 -0.48 21.85
C ASP A 225 -3.52 -1.24 20.57
N ASN A 226 -4.19 -2.36 20.34
CA ASN A 226 -3.99 -3.24 19.20
C ASN A 226 -5.21 -3.36 18.28
N PHE A 227 -6.24 -2.51 18.45
CA PHE A 227 -7.44 -2.55 17.62
C PHE A 227 -7.89 -1.17 17.16
N TYR A 228 -7.99 -1.02 15.84
CA TYR A 228 -8.45 0.20 15.17
C TYR A 228 -9.71 -0.08 14.34
N LEU A 229 -10.67 0.84 14.37
CA LEU A 229 -11.93 0.75 13.64
C LEU A 229 -12.12 2.00 12.77
N CYS A 230 -12.27 1.79 11.46
CA CYS A 230 -12.51 2.83 10.46
C CYS A 230 -13.99 2.87 10.04
N GLY A 231 -14.53 4.06 9.80
CA GLY A 231 -15.92 4.24 9.36
C GLY A 231 -16.83 4.89 10.40
N ASP A 232 -18.06 5.18 9.98
CA ASP A 232 -19.03 5.91 10.80
C ASP A 232 -19.73 5.03 11.85
N GLY A 233 -19.59 3.71 11.76
CA GLY A 233 -20.21 2.73 12.67
C GLY A 233 -21.72 2.57 12.58
N VAL A 234 -22.43 3.27 11.68
CA VAL A 234 -23.91 3.30 11.62
C VAL A 234 -24.49 3.02 10.23
N THR A 235 -23.75 3.26 9.15
CA THR A 235 -24.23 3.06 7.77
C THR A 235 -23.88 1.67 7.23
N GLY A 236 -24.52 0.65 7.77
CA GLY A 236 -24.46 -0.70 7.20
C GLY A 236 -25.17 -0.82 5.86
N ALA A 237 -24.65 -1.68 4.97
CA ALA A 237 -25.32 -2.03 3.72
C ALA A 237 -26.64 -2.76 4.00
N LYS A 238 -27.70 -2.41 3.27
CA LYS A 238 -29.04 -2.99 3.41
C LYS A 238 -29.86 -2.75 2.14
N ILE A 239 -31.05 -3.34 2.06
CA ILE A 239 -32.01 -3.01 1.01
C ILE A 239 -32.25 -1.49 1.01
N GLY A 240 -32.04 -0.85 -0.14
CA GLY A 240 -32.12 0.61 -0.29
C GLY A 240 -30.85 1.40 0.08
N ARG A 241 -29.79 0.75 0.56
CA ARG A 241 -28.48 1.37 0.83
C ARG A 241 -27.34 0.44 0.41
N GLY A 242 -26.86 0.63 -0.82
CA GLY A 242 -25.72 -0.10 -1.37
C GLY A 242 -24.37 0.47 -0.94
N LEU A 243 -23.30 -0.24 -1.27
CA LEU A 243 -21.93 0.24 -1.09
C LEU A 243 -21.51 1.10 -2.29
N MET A 244 -21.24 2.38 -2.05
CA MET A 244 -20.79 3.32 -3.09
C MET A 244 -19.27 3.39 -3.14
N ALA A 245 -18.68 3.25 -4.34
CA ALA A 245 -17.23 3.22 -4.52
C ALA A 245 -16.47 4.37 -3.83
N PRO A 246 -16.89 5.66 -3.93
CA PRO A 246 -16.16 6.74 -3.29
C PRO A 246 -16.10 6.58 -1.76
N ARG A 247 -17.23 6.20 -1.14
CA ARG A 247 -17.33 6.08 0.32
C ARG A 247 -16.57 4.85 0.84
N VAL A 248 -16.61 3.75 0.09
CA VAL A 248 -15.79 2.56 0.32
C VAL A 248 -14.29 2.90 0.22
N GLN A 249 -13.89 3.64 -0.81
CA GLN A 249 -12.50 4.07 -1.02
C GLN A 249 -12.00 4.98 0.10
N ILE A 250 -12.83 5.89 0.60
CA ILE A 250 -12.48 6.75 1.73
C ILE A 250 -12.27 5.92 2.99
N CYS A 251 -13.17 4.99 3.28
CA CYS A 251 -13.03 4.06 4.41
C CYS A 251 -11.77 3.20 4.29
N ALA A 252 -11.50 2.64 3.10
CA ALA A 252 -10.27 1.91 2.82
C ALA A 252 -9.01 2.80 2.93
N GLY A 253 -9.12 4.08 2.57
CA GLY A 253 -8.05 5.06 2.75
C GLY A 253 -7.74 5.30 4.24
N HIS A 254 -8.76 5.34 5.09
CA HIS A 254 -8.58 5.37 6.55
C HIS A 254 -7.86 4.11 7.06
N GLU A 255 -8.24 2.91 6.59
CA GLU A 255 -7.57 1.66 6.96
C GLU A 255 -6.10 1.65 6.51
N ALA A 256 -5.83 1.96 5.24
CA ALA A 256 -4.48 2.00 4.69
C ALA A 256 -3.60 3.04 5.39
N ASN A 257 -4.16 4.22 5.70
CA ASN A 257 -3.42 5.25 6.43
C ASN A 257 -3.16 4.86 7.89
N ALA A 258 -4.12 4.21 8.56
CA ALA A 258 -3.90 3.67 9.91
C ALA A 258 -2.76 2.64 9.91
N ILE A 259 -2.75 1.72 8.95
CA ILE A 259 -1.67 0.74 8.76
C ILE A 259 -0.33 1.44 8.55
N LEU A 260 -0.26 2.45 7.68
CA LEU A 260 0.96 3.22 7.46
C LEU A 260 1.44 3.88 8.76
N ARG A 261 0.55 4.53 9.51
CA ARG A 261 0.88 5.15 10.79
C ARG A 261 1.43 4.14 11.79
N ILE A 262 0.81 2.96 11.91
CA ILE A 262 1.27 1.86 12.77
C ILE A 262 2.68 1.39 12.38
N ILE A 263 2.95 1.21 11.09
CA ILE A 263 4.28 0.84 10.58
C ILE A 263 5.34 1.89 10.99
N LEU A 264 4.96 3.16 11.05
CA LEU A 264 5.85 4.25 11.41
C LEU A 264 6.02 4.43 12.93
N GLY A 265 5.17 3.79 13.74
CA GLY A 265 5.13 3.93 15.19
C GLY A 265 4.21 5.05 15.69
N GLU A 266 3.37 5.61 14.82
CA GLU A 266 2.45 6.71 15.10
C GLU A 266 1.07 6.17 15.53
N THR A 267 0.95 5.69 16.77
CA THR A 267 -0.24 4.94 17.22
C THR A 267 -1.37 5.79 17.84
N GLU A 268 -1.10 7.05 18.17
CA GLU A 268 -2.10 8.02 18.67
C GLU A 268 -2.95 8.55 17.51
N LEU A 269 -4.24 8.85 17.72
CA LEU A 269 -5.12 9.31 16.64
C LEU A 269 -5.16 10.82 16.46
#